data_AF-A0AA95HEX0-F1
#
_entry.id   AF-A0AA95HEX0-F1
#
_cell.length_a   1.000
_cell.length_b   1.000
_cell.length_c   1.000
_cell.angle_alpha   90.00
_cell.angle_beta   90.00
_cell.angle_gamma   90.00
#
_symmetry.space_group_name_H-M   'P 1'
#
loop_
_entity.id
_entity.type
_entity.pdbx_description
1 polymer ?
#
loop_
_entity_poly.entity_id
_entity_poly.type
_entity_poly.pdbx_seq_one_letter_code
_entity_poly.pdbx_strand_id
1 'polypeptide(L)' 'MPELHDLSPTAAYDLLQTTPNSILIDIRSAMEYLFVGHPVGAVHIAWIDEPDWEINPNFIILCP' A
#
# COMPACT_ATOMS: atom_id res chain seq x y z
N MET A 1 -12.63 15.53 6.23
CA MET A 1 -12.05 14.23 5.83
C MET A 1 -11.10 14.54 4.69
N PRO A 2 -9.86 13.99 4.67
CA PRO A 2 -9.01 14.16 3.50
C PRO A 2 -9.74 13.62 2.27
N GLU A 3 -9.62 14.33 1.16
CA GLU A 3 -10.21 13.93 -0.12
C GLU A 3 -9.41 12.76 -0.69
N LEU A 4 -10.10 11.71 -1.13
CA LEU A 4 -9.48 10.61 -1.84
C LEU A 4 -9.12 11.10 -3.25
N HIS A 5 -7.85 10.95 -3.65
CA HIS A 5 -7.39 11.32 -4.98
C HIS A 5 -6.99 10.06 -5.75
N ASP A 6 -7.77 9.71 -6.77
CA ASP A 6 -7.46 8.59 -7.64
C ASP A 6 -6.31 8.94 -8.60
N LEU A 7 -5.30 8.08 -8.64
CA LEU A 7 -4.14 8.23 -9.53
C LEU A 7 -4.09 7.08 -10.53
N SER A 8 -3.73 7.39 -11.77
CA SER A 8 -3.32 6.35 -12.73
C SER A 8 -1.97 5.76 -12.32
N PRO A 9 -1.62 4.53 -12.76
CA PRO A 9 -0.32 3.94 -12.46
C PRO A 9 0.87 4.83 -12.87
N THR A 10 0.78 5.49 -14.03
CA THR A 10 1.82 6.41 -14.49
C THR A 10 1.92 7.65 -13.59
N ALA A 11 0.79 8.25 -13.22
CA ALA A 11 0.79 9.41 -12.33
C ALA A 11 1.31 9.08 -10.92
N ALA A 12 0.98 7.90 -10.39
CA ALA A 12 1.51 7.41 -9.13
C ALA A 12 3.03 7.19 -9.21
N TYR A 13 3.52 6.60 -10.31
CA TYR A 13 4.96 6.45 -10.54
C TYR A 13 5.68 7.80 -10.60
N ASP A 14 5.17 8.76 -11.37
CA ASP A 14 5.74 10.10 -11.48
C ASP A 14 5.76 10.80 -10.12
N LEU A 15 4.71 10.65 -9.32
CA LEU A 15 4.66 11.18 -7.95
C LEU A 15 5.78 10.61 -7.09
N LEU A 16 6.00 9.28 -7.16
CA LEU A 16 7.09 8.62 -6.43
C LEU A 16 8.48 9.12 -6.84
N GLN A 17 8.67 9.46 -8.12
CA GLN A 17 9.96 9.99 -8.61
C GLN A 17 10.21 11.45 -8.22
N THR A 18 9.14 12.24 -8.15
CA THR A 18 9.24 13.71 -8.04
C THR A 18 9.00 14.23 -6.63
N THR A 19 8.39 13.44 -5.75
CA THR A 19 8.02 13.84 -4.39
C THR A 19 8.94 13.16 -3.38
N PRO A 20 9.88 13.88 -2.76
CA PRO A 20 10.72 13.33 -1.71
C PRO A 20 9.89 12.77 -0.55
N ASN A 21 10.33 11.66 0.03
CA ASN A 21 9.67 10.96 1.13
C ASN A 21 8.25 10.41 0.82
N SER A 22 7.85 10.39 -0.45
CA SER A 22 6.65 9.63 -0.84
C SER A 22 6.91 8.13 -0.73
N ILE A 23 5.90 7.38 -0.34
CA ILE A 23 5.94 5.92 -0.19
C ILE A 23 4.74 5.30 -0.90
N LEU A 24 4.96 4.16 -1.54
CA LEU A 24 3.89 3.33 -2.08
C LEU A 24 3.65 2.16 -1.13
N ILE A 25 2.42 2.02 -0.63
CA ILE A 25 2.02 0.92 0.24
C ILE A 25 1.18 -0.06 -0.59
N ASP A 26 1.64 -1.30 -0.70
CA ASP A 26 0.85 -2.40 -1.27
C ASP A 26 0.06 -3.05 -0.13
N ILE A 27 -1.27 -2.98 -0.21
CA ILE A 27 -2.19 -3.44 0.82
C ILE A 27 -2.82 -4.80 0.52
N ARG A 28 -2.42 -5.41 -0.60
CA ARG A 28 -2.91 -6.73 -1.04
C ARG A 28 -2.43 -7.83 -0.09
N SER A 29 -2.92 -9.05 -0.31
CA SER A 29 -2.48 -10.24 0.43
C SER A 29 -0.97 -10.49 0.27
N ALA A 30 -0.36 -11.18 1.24
CA ALA A 30 1.03 -11.60 1.14
C ALA A 30 1.27 -12.50 -0.08
N MET A 31 0.31 -13.37 -0.42
CA MET A 31 0.40 -14.22 -1.60
C MET A 31 0.50 -13.42 -2.90
N GLU A 32 -0.32 -12.38 -3.09
CA GLU A 32 -0.26 -11.53 -4.27
C GLU A 32 1.07 -10.78 -4.36
N TYR A 33 1.53 -10.23 -3.23
CA TYR A 33 2.80 -9.50 -3.17
C TYR A 33 4.01 -10.39 -3.50
N LEU A 34 4.05 -11.60 -2.94
CA LEU A 34 5.19 -12.52 -3.07
C LEU A 34 5.21 -13.30 -4.38
N PHE A 35 4.06 -13.68 -4.93
CA PHE A 35 3.99 -14.64 -6.06
C PHE A 35 3.50 -14.05 -7.37
N VAL A 36 2.77 -12.93 -7.38
CA VAL A 36 2.35 -12.26 -8.64
C VAL A 36 3.35 -11.18 -9.03
N GLY A 37 3.91 -10.51 -8.03
CA GLY A 37 4.82 -9.38 -8.19
C GLY A 37 4.22 -8.07 -7.70
N HIS A 38 5.08 -7.08 -7.51
CA HIS A 38 4.75 -5.78 -6.94
C HIS A 38 5.66 -4.69 -7.52
N PRO A 39 5.23 -3.41 -7.48
CA PRO A 39 6.08 -2.28 -7.89
C PRO A 39 7.37 -2.21 -7.06
N VAL A 40 8.49 -1.93 -7.72
CA VAL A 40 9.80 -1.82 -7.07
C VAL A 40 9.78 -0.74 -6.00
N GLY A 41 10.24 -1.08 -4.79
CA GLY A 41 10.30 -0.15 -3.65
C GLY A 41 8.98 -0.01 -2.89
N ALA A 42 7.91 -0.71 -3.28
CA ALA A 42 6.67 -0.72 -2.52
C ALA A 42 6.84 -1.43 -1.16
N VAL A 43 6.30 -0.81 -0.11
CA VAL A 43 6.25 -1.39 1.24
C VAL A 43 4.96 -2.21 1.35
N HIS A 44 5.08 -3.48 1.75
CA HIS A 44 3.91 -4.34 1.93
C HIS A 44 3.36 -4.24 3.35
N ILE A 45 2.08 -3.86 3.46
CA ILE A 45 1.32 -3.91 4.71
C ILE A 45 -0.08 -4.39 4.34
N ALA A 46 -0.35 -5.69 4.49
CA ALA A 46 -1.65 -6.24 4.14
C ALA A 46 -2.78 -5.60 4.97
N TRP A 47 -3.85 -5.19 4.28
CA TRP A 47 -5.08 -4.68 4.93
C TRP A 47 -5.89 -5.81 5.54
N ILE A 48 -6.02 -6.92 4.81
CA ILE A 48 -6.66 -8.18 5.22
C ILE A 48 -5.78 -9.30 4.65
N ASP A 49 -5.52 -10.34 5.44
CA ASP A 49 -4.74 -11.49 4.98
C ASP A 49 -5.20 -12.82 5.59
N GLU A 50 -4.71 -13.91 5.02
CA GLU A 50 -4.89 -15.25 5.54
C GLU A 50 -4.14 -15.49 6.87
N PRO A 51 -4.54 -16.49 7.67
CA PRO A 51 -5.68 -17.40 7.47
C PRO A 51 -7.02 -16.83 7.94
N ASP A 52 -7.00 -15.76 8.72
CA ASP A 52 -8.16 -15.29 9.47
C ASP A 52 -9.10 -14.40 8.62
N TRP A 53 -8.58 -13.79 7.55
CA TRP A 53 -9.33 -12.88 6.67
C TRP A 53 -9.96 -11.70 7.42
N GLU A 54 -9.33 -11.30 8.52
CA GLU A 54 -9.74 -10.16 9.34
C GLU A 54 -8.95 -8.90 8.94
N ILE A 55 -9.56 -7.74 9.17
CA ILE A 55 -8.88 -6.45 8.99
C ILE A 55 -7.72 -6.37 9.97
N ASN A 56 -6.54 -6.04 9.46
CA ASN A 56 -5.33 -5.89 10.24
C ASN A 56 -5.52 -4.78 11.30
N PRO A 57 -5.60 -5.12 12.60
CA PRO A 57 -5.88 -4.14 13.65
C PRO A 57 -4.73 -3.13 13.84
N ASN A 58 -3.54 -3.43 13.31
CA ASN A 58 -2.37 -2.56 13.37
C ASN A 58 -2.19 -1.69 12.10
N PHE A 59 -3.11 -1.75 11.13
CA PHE A 59 -2.95 -1.02 9.87
C PHE A 59 -3.03 0.50 10.06
N ILE A 60 -3.91 0.96 10.95
CA ILE A 60 -4.02 2.36 11.34
C ILE A 60 -3.48 2.46 12.76
N ILE A 61 -2.16 2.52 12.92
CA ILE A 61 -1.63 3.05 14.17
C ILE A 61 -1.96 4.55 14.13
N LEU A 62 -3.11 4.92 14.68
CA LEU A 62 -3.27 6.27 15.21
C LEU A 62 -2.14 6.40 16.23
N CYS A 63 -1.12 7.18 15.88
CA CYS A 63 -0.21 7.72 16.88
C CYS A 63 -1.08 8.25 18.04
N PRO A 64 -0.82 7.87 19.30
CA PRO A 64 -1.49 8.53 20.42
C PRO A 64 -1.20 10.04 20.41
#